data_AF-A0A928MGX5-F1
#
_entry.id   AF-A0A928MGX5-F1
#
_cell.length_a   1.000
_cell.length_b   1.000
_cell.length_c   1.000
_cell.angle_alpha   90.00
_cell.angle_beta   90.00
_cell.angle_gamma   90.00
#
_symmetry.space_group_name_H-M   'P 1'
#
loop_
_entity.id
_entity.type
_entity.pdbx_description
1 polymer ?
#
loop_
_entity_poly.entity_id
_entity_poly.type
_entity_poly.pdbx_seq_one_letter_code
_entity_poly.pdbx_strand_id
1 'polypeptide(L)'
;MFGEFGRNMPGKLYRQWPRDARGEIVPPKFLTHCSSRDVEDEMLVAFLKSYGIPAVVLHPGDGSFGKVVLGLSGTGSSIYVPETMYDMAKELMEATPDDDLQSGI
;
A
#
# COMPACT_ATOMS: atom_id res chain seq x y z
N MET A 1 -14.01 -13.15 5.39
CA MET A 1 -14.02 -11.86 6.10
C MET A 1 -13.17 -10.79 5.37
N PHE A 2 -13.09 -10.81 4.02
CA PHE A 2 -12.37 -9.80 3.21
C PHE A 2 -13.27 -9.08 2.18
N GLY A 3 -14.58 -9.38 2.17
CA GLY A 3 -15.54 -8.89 1.17
C GLY A 3 -15.87 -7.40 1.26
N GLU A 4 -15.35 -6.69 2.25
CA GLU A 4 -15.48 -5.23 2.37
C GLU A 4 -14.35 -4.50 1.62
N PHE A 5 -13.15 -5.08 1.57
CA PHE A 5 -12.03 -4.52 0.83
C PHE A 5 -12.30 -4.44 -0.67
N GLY A 6 -12.86 -5.51 -1.25
CA GLY A 6 -13.27 -5.50 -2.66
C GLY A 6 -14.38 -4.48 -2.98
N ARG A 7 -15.20 -4.09 -1.99
CA ARG A 7 -16.30 -3.13 -2.16
C ARG A 7 -15.88 -1.66 -2.03
N ASN A 8 -14.88 -1.38 -1.20
CA ASN A 8 -14.37 -0.03 -0.95
C ASN A 8 -13.15 0.34 -1.81
N MET A 9 -12.71 -0.56 -2.70
CA MET A 9 -11.63 -0.27 -3.63
C MET A 9 -12.15 0.48 -4.86
N PRO A 10 -11.39 1.46 -5.40
CA PRO A 10 -11.74 2.06 -6.68
C PRO A 10 -11.86 0.98 -7.75
N GLY A 11 -12.96 0.99 -8.52
CA GLY A 11 -13.32 -0.12 -9.42
C GLY A 11 -12.26 -0.49 -10.47
N LYS A 12 -11.36 0.44 -10.83
CA LYS A 12 -10.20 0.16 -11.69
C LYS A 12 -9.13 -0.67 -10.99
N LEU A 13 -8.91 -0.45 -9.70
CA LEU A 13 -7.90 -1.17 -8.91
C LEU A 13 -8.41 -2.56 -8.55
N TYR A 14 -9.71 -2.71 -8.27
CA TYR A 14 -10.32 -4.02 -8.02
C TYR A 14 -10.12 -5.00 -9.20
N ARG A 15 -10.12 -4.48 -10.44
CA ARG A 15 -9.86 -5.28 -11.65
C ARG A 15 -8.39 -5.65 -11.85
N GLN A 16 -7.47 -4.87 -11.30
CA GLN A 16 -6.02 -5.08 -11.41
C GLN A 16 -5.45 -5.85 -10.22
N TRP A 17 -6.20 -5.98 -9.13
CA TRP A 17 -5.75 -6.67 -7.94
C TRP A 17 -5.57 -8.17 -8.18
N PRO A 18 -4.44 -8.78 -7.79
CA PRO A 18 -4.20 -10.19 -8.00
C PRO A 18 -5.18 -11.04 -7.20
N ARG A 19 -5.44 -12.23 -7.72
CA ARG A 19 -6.26 -13.25 -7.07
C ARG A 19 -5.39 -14.46 -6.75
N ASP A 20 -5.68 -15.09 -5.62
CA ASP A 20 -5.01 -16.31 -5.19
C ASP A 20 -5.46 -17.51 -6.04
N ALA A 21 -4.82 -18.67 -5.85
CA ALA A 21 -5.14 -19.93 -6.53
C ALA A 21 -6.62 -20.34 -6.42
N ARG A 22 -7.32 -19.86 -5.40
CA ARG A 22 -8.76 -20.11 -5.18
C ARG A 22 -9.67 -19.15 -5.96
N GLY A 23 -9.10 -18.19 -6.69
CA GLY A 23 -9.84 -17.12 -7.38
C GLY A 23 -10.33 -16.00 -6.46
N GLU A 24 -9.92 -16.00 -5.19
CA GLU A 24 -10.24 -14.98 -4.21
C GLU A 24 -9.26 -13.80 -4.33
N ILE A 25 -9.74 -12.57 -4.12
CA ILE A 25 -8.89 -11.36 -4.10
C ILE A 25 -7.85 -11.52 -2.99
N VAL A 26 -6.56 -11.32 -3.31
CA VAL A 26 -5.48 -11.40 -2.32
C VAL A 26 -5.72 -10.34 -1.23
N PRO A 27 -5.64 -10.69 0.06
CA PRO A 27 -5.86 -9.73 1.13
C PRO A 27 -4.84 -8.58 1.08
N PRO A 28 -5.27 -7.34 1.38
CA PRO A 28 -4.36 -6.23 1.51
C PRO A 28 -3.48 -6.39 2.74
N LYS A 29 -2.21 -6.04 2.58
CA LYS A 29 -1.23 -5.97 3.65
C LYS A 29 -0.67 -4.56 3.73
N PHE A 30 -0.62 -4.04 4.95
CA PHE A 30 -0.08 -2.71 5.22
C PHE A 30 1.40 -2.67 4.83
N LEU A 31 1.76 -1.75 3.94
CA LEU A 31 3.11 -1.57 3.46
C LEU A 31 3.83 -0.48 4.26
N THR A 32 3.31 0.75 4.22
CA THR A 32 3.88 1.92 4.89
C THR A 32 2.82 2.99 5.18
N HIS A 33 3.15 3.90 6.08
CA HIS A 33 2.34 5.06 6.42
C HIS A 33 3.06 6.34 5.99
N CYS A 34 2.43 7.14 5.13
CA CYS A 34 2.98 8.40 4.65
C CYS A 34 2.24 9.57 5.30
N SER A 35 2.98 10.42 6.01
CA SER A 35 2.41 11.62 6.66
C SER A 35 2.23 12.79 5.67
N SER A 36 2.89 12.71 4.51
CA SER A 36 2.93 13.74 3.47
C SER A 36 1.87 13.43 2.43
N ARG A 37 0.80 14.22 2.39
CA ARG A 37 -0.50 13.83 1.84
C ARG A 37 -0.62 13.94 0.32
N ASP A 38 0.46 14.26 -0.39
CA ASP A 38 0.37 14.75 -1.77
C ASP A 38 1.31 13.99 -2.74
N VAL A 39 2.61 14.30 -2.78
CA VAL A 39 3.47 13.83 -3.88
C VAL A 39 4.13 12.48 -3.62
N GLU A 40 4.49 12.18 -2.37
CA GLU A 40 5.23 10.97 -2.01
C GLU A 40 4.36 9.71 -2.14
N ASP A 41 3.08 9.84 -1.78
CA ASP A 41 2.10 8.76 -1.89
C ASP A 41 1.82 8.38 -3.35
N GLU A 42 1.54 9.37 -4.21
CA GLU A 42 1.34 9.13 -5.64
C GLU A 42 2.61 8.58 -6.30
N MET A 43 3.79 9.07 -5.91
CA MET A 43 5.06 8.60 -6.45
C MET A 43 5.34 7.15 -6.04
N LEU A 44 5.14 6.79 -4.77
CA LEU A 44 5.34 5.42 -4.30
C LEU A 44 4.34 4.46 -4.94
N VAL A 45 3.07 4.88 -5.08
CA VAL A 45 2.06 4.10 -5.80
C VAL A 45 2.42 3.93 -7.28
N ALA A 46 2.89 4.98 -7.95
CA ALA A 46 3.33 4.93 -9.33
C ALA A 46 4.57 4.04 -9.49
N PHE A 47 5.52 4.11 -8.55
CA PHE A 47 6.71 3.28 -8.50
C PHE A 47 6.33 1.81 -8.39
N LEU A 48 5.54 1.42 -7.39
CA LEU A 48 5.06 0.04 -7.21
C LEU A 48 4.28 -0.46 -8.44
N LYS A 49 3.42 0.39 -9.02
CA LYS A 49 2.69 0.08 -10.26
C LYS A 49 3.62 -0.16 -11.45
N SER A 50 4.75 0.53 -11.53
CA SER A 50 5.77 0.32 -12.57
C SER A 50 6.37 -1.09 -12.49
N TYR A 51 6.52 -1.64 -11.28
CA TYR A 51 6.92 -3.03 -11.06
C TYR A 51 5.78 -4.04 -11.22
N GLY A 52 4.57 -3.58 -11.60
CA GLY A 52 3.39 -4.43 -11.73
C GLY A 52 2.70 -4.75 -10.39
N ILE A 53 3.06 -4.06 -9.31
CA ILE A 53 2.48 -4.25 -7.97
C ILE A 53 1.33 -3.24 -7.79
N PRO A 54 0.07 -3.70 -7.69
CA PRO A 54 -1.03 -2.78 -7.42
C PRO A 54 -0.98 -2.32 -5.96
N ALA A 55 -1.00 -0.99 -5.76
CA ALA A 55 -1.05 -0.36 -4.44
C ALA A 55 -2.32 0.48 -4.28
N VAL A 56 -2.89 0.48 -3.07
CA VAL A 56 -4.03 1.30 -2.68
C VAL A 56 -3.66 2.22 -1.52
N VAL A 57 -4.19 3.44 -1.57
CA VAL A 57 -3.96 4.48 -0.57
C VAL A 57 -5.26 4.66 0.20
N LEU A 58 -5.17 4.61 1.53
CA LEU A 58 -6.30 4.85 2.42
C LEU A 58 -6.03 6.08 3.28
N HIS A 59 -6.86 7.10 3.12
CA HIS A 59 -6.79 8.32 3.92
C HIS A 59 -7.63 8.18 5.19
N PRO A 60 -7.10 8.54 6.37
CA PRO A 60 -7.88 8.60 7.60
C PRO A 60 -8.94 9.70 7.44
N GLY A 61 -10.21 9.31 7.41
CA GLY A 61 -11.35 10.19 7.20
C GLY A 61 -12.27 9.80 6.04
N ASP A 62 -11.80 8.97 5.10
CA ASP A 62 -12.59 8.57 3.92
C ASP A 62 -13.65 7.49 4.23
N GLY A 63 -13.88 7.17 5.51
CA GLY A 63 -14.93 6.28 6.00
C GLY A 63 -14.85 4.81 5.54
N SER A 64 -13.93 4.49 4.62
CA SER A 64 -14.02 3.30 3.76
C SER A 64 -13.15 2.11 4.20
N PHE A 65 -12.45 2.22 5.33
CA PHE A 65 -11.91 1.03 6.02
C PHE A 65 -12.18 1.21 7.51
N GLY A 66 -13.42 0.87 7.87
CA GLY A 66 -14.01 1.15 9.16
C GLY A 66 -13.18 0.60 10.31
N LYS A 67 -12.89 1.50 11.25
CA LYS A 67 -12.67 1.19 12.67
C LYS A 67 -11.55 0.16 12.94
N VAL A 68 -10.45 0.68 13.49
CA VAL A 68 -9.38 -0.05 14.21
C VAL A 68 -8.21 -0.54 13.37
N VAL A 69 -7.11 0.23 13.38
CA VAL A 69 -5.87 -0.28 13.99
C VAL A 69 -5.41 0.74 15.03
N LEU A 70 -5.07 0.24 16.21
CA LEU A 70 -4.83 0.99 17.44
C LEU A 70 -3.76 2.10 17.29
N GLY A 71 -4.08 3.31 17.75
CA GLY A 71 -3.11 4.21 18.38
C GLY A 71 -2.31 5.17 17.50
N LEU A 72 -2.37 5.10 16.17
CA LEU A 72 -1.73 6.11 15.31
C LEU A 72 -2.75 7.17 14.90
N SER A 73 -2.99 8.11 15.81
CA SER A 73 -3.61 9.39 15.47
C SER A 73 -2.62 10.23 14.66
N GLY A 74 -2.24 9.73 13.48
CA GLY A 74 -1.33 10.39 12.55
C GLY A 74 -2.12 10.90 11.37
N THR A 75 -2.08 12.20 11.15
CA THR A 75 -2.59 12.86 9.95
C THR A 75 -1.80 12.36 8.74
N GLY A 76 -2.16 11.22 8.16
CA GLY A 76 -1.35 10.59 7.10
C GLY A 76 -2.06 9.45 6.37
N SER A 77 -1.72 9.27 5.09
CA SER A 77 -2.26 8.22 4.22
C SER A 77 -1.57 6.88 4.50
N SER A 78 -2.30 5.78 4.47
CA SER A 78 -1.74 4.44 4.66
C SER A 78 -1.80 3.67 3.35
N ILE A 79 -0.67 3.10 2.93
CA ILE A 79 -0.53 2.40 1.66
C ILE A 79 -0.59 0.89 1.90
N TYR A 80 -1.38 0.19 1.09
CA TYR A 80 -1.56 -1.25 1.15
C TYR A 80 -1.28 -1.90 -0.20
N VAL A 81 -0.71 -3.10 -0.15
CA VAL A 81 -0.36 -3.94 -1.30
C VAL A 81 -0.93 -5.35 -1.11
N PRO A 82 -1.11 -6.15 -2.16
CA PRO A 82 -1.50 -7.55 -2.00
C PRO A 82 -0.45 -8.32 -1.19
N GLU A 83 -0.89 -9.12 -0.22
CA GLU A 83 -0.02 -9.93 0.65
C GLU A 83 1.02 -10.76 -0.13
N THR A 84 0.64 -11.31 -1.28
CA THR A 84 1.52 -12.11 -2.13
C THR A 84 2.66 -11.31 -2.76
N MET A 85 2.54 -9.98 -2.88
CA MET A 85 3.58 -9.09 -3.41
C MET A 85 4.14 -8.15 -2.33
N TYR A 86 3.75 -8.35 -1.07
CA TYR A 86 4.22 -7.53 0.04
C TYR A 86 5.74 -7.57 0.18
N ASP A 87 6.31 -8.77 0.07
CA ASP A 87 7.76 -8.99 0.20
C ASP A 87 8.51 -8.16 -0.85
N MET A 88 8.09 -8.28 -2.11
CA MET A 88 8.65 -7.52 -3.22
C MET A 88 8.47 -6.00 -3.06
N ALA A 89 7.28 -5.55 -2.63
CA ALA A 89 7.04 -4.14 -2.38
C ALA A 89 7.90 -3.58 -1.24
N LYS A 90 8.15 -4.40 -0.22
CA LYS A 90 8.98 -4.05 0.92
C LYS A 90 10.46 -3.94 0.51
N GLU A 91 10.97 -4.94 -0.21
CA GLU A 91 12.33 -4.91 -0.77
C GLU A 91 12.54 -3.67 -1.66
N LEU A 92 11.55 -3.32 -2.48
CA LEU A 92 11.60 -2.13 -3.33
C LEU A 92 11.67 -0.83 -2.54
N MET A 93 10.93 -0.71 -1.43
CA MET A 93 11.04 0.46 -0.55
C MET A 93 12.37 0.51 0.19
N GLU A 94 12.86 -0.63 0.69
CA GLU A 94 14.16 -0.74 1.35
C GLU A 94 15.32 -0.45 0.37
N ALA A 95 15.13 -0.71 -0.93
CA ALA A 95 16.09 -0.39 -1.99
C ALA A 95 16.05 1.07 -2.47
N THR A 96 15.05 1.88 -2.10
CA THR A 96 15.08 3.32 -2.39
C THR A 96 16.13 4.02 -1.50
N PRO A 97 16.99 4.88 -2.09
CA PRO A 97 18.29 5.19 -1.51
C PRO A 97 18.21 6.19 -0.34
N ASP A 98 18.41 5.68 0.87
CA ASP A 98 19.22 6.36 1.90
C ASP A 98 20.45 5.48 2.25
N ASP A 99 20.97 4.73 1.27
CA ASP A 99 22.18 3.89 1.45
C ASP A 99 23.42 4.54 0.80
N ASP A 100 23.46 5.88 0.70
CA ASP A 100 24.62 6.62 0.14
C ASP A 100 25.24 7.63 1.14
N LEU A 101 24.95 7.54 2.44
CA LEU A 101 25.60 8.42 3.42
C LEU A 101 26.05 7.75 4.72
N GLN A 102 26.89 6.72 4.62
CA GLN A 102 27.87 6.29 5.64
C GLN A 102 28.68 5.14 5.02
N SER A 103 29.99 5.12 4.85
CA SER A 103 31.08 5.85 5.47
C SER A 103 32.35 5.57 4.64
N GLY A 104 32.90 6.60 4.01
CA GLY A 104 34.23 6.57 3.41
C GLY A 104 35.00 7.84 3.76
N ILE A 105 35.10 8.12 5.07
CA ILE A 105 36.15 9.00 5.62
C ILE A 105 37.49 8.27 5.63
#